data_AF-A0A961H6N7-F1
#
_entry.id   AF-A0A961H6N7-F1
#
_cell.length_a   1.000
_cell.length_b   1.000
_cell.length_c   1.000
_cell.angle_alpha   90.00
_cell.angle_beta   90.00
_cell.angle_gamma   90.00
#
_symmetry.space_group_name_H-M   'P 1'
#
loop_
_entity.id
_entity.type
_entity.pdbx_description
1 polymer ?
#
loop_
_entity_poly.entity_id
_entity_poly.type
_entity_poly.pdbx_seq_one_letter_code
_entity_poly.pdbx_strand_id
1 'polypeptide(L)'
;MEIRAATVDDAEAIREIYNQEVLTSIVTFDLVPRTASEQQAWITDRSGAHAAIVATDGDDIIGFGSLSPYRSRSGYSTSVEDSVYVHRDH
;
A
#
# COMPACT_ATOMS: atom_id res chain seq x y z
N MET A 1 -4.14 12.58 13.54
CA MET A 1 -3.14 11.91 12.67
C MET A 1 -2.13 11.07 13.45
N GLU A 2 -2.14 9.76 13.25
CA GLU A 2 -1.14 8.80 13.75
C GLU A 2 -0.62 7.91 12.60
N ILE A 3 0.57 7.32 12.78
CA ILE A 3 1.13 6.33 11.85
C ILE A 3 1.33 5.01 12.59
N ARG A 4 0.82 3.92 12.01
CA ARG A 4 0.96 2.58 12.58
C ARG A 4 1.18 1.52 11.50
N ALA A 5 1.59 0.33 11.92
CA ALA A 5 1.60 -0.83 11.03
C ALA A 5 0.19 -1.12 10.52
N ALA A 6 0.09 -1.46 9.24
CA ALA A 6 -1.15 -1.90 8.64
C ALA A 6 -1.50 -3.33 9.11
N THR A 7 -2.78 -3.61 9.30
CA THR A 7 -3.32 -4.95 9.58
C THR A 7 -4.27 -5.37 8.48
N VAL A 8 -4.64 -6.65 8.43
CA VAL A 8 -5.61 -7.18 7.45
C VAL A 8 -6.96 -6.45 7.52
N ASP A 9 -7.32 -5.90 8.68
CA ASP A 9 -8.56 -5.12 8.85
C ASP A 9 -8.53 -3.79 8.07
N ASP A 10 -7.34 -3.25 7.78
CA ASP A 10 -7.16 -2.03 6.98
C ASP A 10 -7.23 -2.30 5.47
N ALA A 11 -7.30 -3.57 5.05
CA ALA A 11 -7.12 -3.97 3.66
C ALA A 11 -8.11 -3.27 2.72
N GLU A 12 -9.36 -3.12 3.11
CA GLU A 12 -10.37 -2.49 2.26
C GLU A 12 -10.11 -0.99 2.07
N ALA A 13 -9.79 -0.26 3.13
CA ALA A 13 -9.50 1.17 3.02
C ALA A 13 -8.23 1.44 2.18
N ILE A 14 -7.20 0.60 2.34
CA ILE A 14 -6.00 0.66 1.48
C ILE A 14 -6.36 0.36 0.02
N ARG A 15 -7.23 -0.65 -0.21
CA ARG A 15 -7.71 -1.02 -1.54
C ARG A 15 -8.39 0.16 -2.23
N GLU A 16 -9.26 0.84 -1.51
CA GLU A 16 -10.02 1.98 -2.02
C GLU A 16 -9.08 3.10 -2.44
N ILE A 17 -8.15 3.52 -1.57
CA ILE A 17 -7.14 4.55 -1.88
C ILE A 17 -6.34 4.16 -3.14
N TYR A 18 -5.84 2.93 -3.21
CA TYR A 18 -5.04 2.48 -4.35
C TYR A 18 -5.84 2.39 -5.65
N ASN A 19 -7.03 1.81 -5.59
CA ASN A 19 -7.86 1.59 -6.77
C ASN A 19 -8.41 2.88 -7.36
N GLN A 20 -8.61 3.93 -6.54
CA GLN A 20 -8.92 5.25 -7.07
C GLN A 20 -7.82 5.73 -8.02
N GLU A 21 -6.55 5.56 -7.64
CA GLU A 21 -5.42 5.94 -8.48
C GLU A 21 -5.29 5.06 -9.73
N VAL A 22 -5.51 3.73 -9.61
CA VAL A 22 -5.57 2.83 -10.78
C VAL A 22 -6.63 3.26 -11.80
N LEU A 23 -7.80 3.70 -11.34
CA LEU A 23 -8.93 4.03 -12.21
C LEU A 23 -8.82 5.39 -12.88
N THR A 24 -8.06 6.32 -12.30
CA THR A 24 -8.18 7.74 -12.65
C THR A 24 -6.86 8.45 -12.86
N SER A 25 -5.72 7.79 -12.67
CA SER A 25 -4.40 8.38 -12.89
C SER A 25 -3.41 7.38 -13.50
N ILE A 26 -2.17 7.80 -13.66
CA ILE A 26 -1.07 7.00 -14.22
C ILE A 26 0.05 6.77 -13.20
N VAL A 27 -0.20 7.02 -11.91
CA VAL A 27 0.86 6.97 -10.89
C VAL A 27 1.22 5.55 -10.47
N THR A 28 0.30 4.61 -10.62
CA THR A 28 0.49 3.20 -10.23
C THR A 28 1.05 2.32 -11.35
N PHE A 29 0.75 2.69 -12.61
CA PHE A 29 0.89 1.85 -13.82
C PHE A 29 0.13 0.52 -13.81
N ASP A 30 -0.65 0.24 -12.77
CA ASP A 30 -1.63 -0.84 -12.78
C ASP A 30 -2.83 -0.39 -13.62
N LEU A 31 -3.35 -1.30 -14.45
CA LEU A 31 -4.50 -1.05 -15.34
C LEU A 31 -5.81 -1.67 -14.84
N VAL A 32 -5.70 -2.58 -13.86
CA VAL A 32 -6.82 -3.37 -13.34
C VAL A 32 -6.90 -3.14 -11.84
N PRO A 33 -8.02 -2.63 -11.31
CA PRO A 33 -8.21 -2.46 -9.87
C PRO A 33 -8.07 -3.80 -9.13
N ARG A 34 -7.46 -3.77 -7.95
CA ARG A 34 -7.32 -4.95 -7.10
C ARG A 34 -8.67 -5.37 -6.53
N THR A 35 -8.91 -6.67 -6.54
CA THR A 35 -9.99 -7.32 -5.80
C THR A 35 -9.70 -7.32 -4.30
N ALA A 36 -10.74 -7.51 -3.48
CA ALA A 36 -10.59 -7.61 -2.03
C ALA A 36 -9.64 -8.75 -1.62
N SER A 37 -9.72 -9.90 -2.29
CA SER A 37 -8.83 -11.04 -2.03
C SER A 37 -7.37 -10.75 -2.38
N GLU A 38 -7.11 -10.06 -3.50
CA GLU A 38 -5.73 -9.67 -3.87
C GLU A 38 -5.14 -8.68 -2.87
N GLN A 39 -5.94 -7.73 -2.37
CA GLN A 39 -5.46 -6.76 -1.40
C GLN A 39 -5.19 -7.40 -0.02
N GLN A 40 -6.04 -8.34 0.42
CA GLN A 40 -5.80 -9.11 1.64
C GLN A 40 -4.55 -10.00 1.52
N ALA A 41 -4.33 -10.62 0.36
CA ALA A 41 -3.09 -11.36 0.10
C ALA A 41 -1.88 -10.42 0.13
N TRP A 42 -1.97 -9.26 -0.54
CA TRP A 42 -0.90 -8.27 -0.60
C TRP A 42 -0.43 -7.79 0.76
N ILE A 43 -1.34 -7.55 1.72
CA ILE A 43 -0.95 -7.15 3.08
C ILE A 43 -0.40 -8.32 3.90
N THR A 44 -0.95 -9.52 3.71
CA THR A 44 -0.55 -10.73 4.45
C THR A 44 0.86 -11.19 4.05
N ASP A 45 1.23 -11.06 2.78
CA ASP A 45 2.54 -11.47 2.25
C ASP A 45 3.68 -10.51 2.68
N ARG A 46 3.35 -9.38 3.31
CA ARG A 46 4.31 -8.34 3.69
C ARG A 46 4.68 -8.44 5.15
N SER A 47 5.98 -8.41 5.43
CA SER A 47 6.51 -8.50 6.79
C SER A 47 7.88 -7.84 6.91
N GLY A 48 8.33 -7.64 8.16
CA GLY A 48 9.62 -7.02 8.46
C GLY A 48 9.74 -5.64 7.81
N ALA A 49 10.83 -5.41 7.07
CA ALA A 49 11.06 -4.15 6.39
C ALA A 49 10.05 -3.84 5.27
N HIS A 50 9.33 -4.84 4.74
CA HIS A 50 8.34 -4.64 3.67
C HIS A 50 6.91 -4.48 4.20
N ALA A 51 6.71 -4.51 5.52
CA ALA A 51 5.42 -4.27 6.14
C ALA A 51 4.86 -2.92 5.69
N ALA A 52 3.56 -2.89 5.37
CA ALA A 52 2.88 -1.64 5.06
C ALA A 52 2.59 -0.87 6.35
N ILE A 53 2.53 0.45 6.22
CA ILE A 53 2.08 1.37 7.26
C ILE A 53 0.86 2.13 6.76
N VAL A 54 0.00 2.54 7.68
CA VAL A 54 -1.13 3.42 7.42
C VAL A 54 -0.99 4.70 8.22
N ALA A 55 -1.45 5.80 7.63
CA ALA A 55 -1.74 7.03 8.34
C ALA A 55 -3.23 7.05 8.67
N THR A 56 -3.58 7.36 9.92
CA THR A 56 -4.97 7.42 10.39
C THR A 56 -5.33 8.81 10.89
N ASP A 57 -6.57 9.22 10.70
CA ASP A 57 -7.16 10.36 11.41
C ASP A 57 -8.42 9.91 12.14
N GLY A 58 -8.31 9.69 13.45
CA GLY A 58 -9.31 8.91 14.19
C GLY A 58 -9.33 7.46 13.70
N ASP A 59 -10.51 6.98 13.31
CA ASP A 59 -10.72 5.63 12.79
C ASP A 59 -10.52 5.54 11.26
N ASP A 60 -10.39 6.67 10.58
CA ASP A 60 -10.25 6.72 9.11
C ASP A 60 -8.81 6.48 8.67
N ILE A 61 -8.63 5.64 7.65
CA ILE A 61 -7.35 5.48 6.96
C ILE A 61 -7.23 6.57 5.91
N ILE A 62 -6.31 7.50 6.11
CA ILE A 62 -6.13 8.67 5.23
C ILE A 62 -4.97 8.50 4.25
N GLY A 63 -4.22 7.41 4.36
CA GLY A 63 -3.11 7.09 3.48
C GLY A 63 -2.38 5.84 3.90
N PHE A 64 -1.53 5.32 3.01
CA PHE A 64 -0.67 4.19 3.30
C PHE A 64 0.68 4.31 2.60
N GLY A 65 1.67 3.64 3.17
CA GLY A 65 3.02 3.51 2.63
C GLY A 65 3.48 2.07 2.65
N SER A 66 4.32 1.67 1.69
CA SER A 66 4.93 0.34 1.67
C SER A 66 6.30 0.37 1.03
N LEU A 67 7.15 -0.60 1.40
CA LEU A 67 8.43 -0.88 0.74
C LEU A 67 8.35 -2.19 -0.01
N SER A 68 8.83 -2.23 -1.25
CA SER A 68 8.91 -3.43 -2.11
C SER A 68 10.36 -3.72 -2.50
N PRO A 69 10.73 -4.98 -2.82
CA PRO A 69 12.02 -5.27 -3.43
C PRO A 69 12.21 -4.52 -4.75
N TYR A 70 13.32 -3.79 -4.92
CA TYR A 70 13.55 -3.00 -6.13
C TYR A 70 13.75 -3.86 -7.39
N ARG A 71 14.61 -4.88 -7.29
CA ARG A 71 14.93 -5.83 -8.38
C ARG A 71 15.31 -7.20 -7.81
N SER A 72 15.11 -8.26 -8.58
CA SER A 72 15.30 -9.65 -8.13
C SER A 72 16.77 -10.12 -8.06
N ARG A 73 17.71 -9.40 -8.68
CA ARG A 73 19.13 -9.80 -8.67
C ARG A 73 19.71 -9.59 -7.26
N SER A 74 20.46 -10.56 -6.75
CA SER A 74 20.95 -10.60 -5.36
C SER A 74 21.74 -9.37 -4.91
N GLY A 75 22.39 -8.65 -5.83
CA GLY A 75 23.11 -7.41 -5.50
C GLY A 75 22.20 -6.25 -5.05
N TYR A 76 20.89 -6.33 -5.28
CA TYR A 76 19.89 -5.36 -4.84
C TYR A 76 19.17 -5.75 -3.55
N SER A 77 19.64 -6.76 -2.81
CA SER A 77 18.96 -7.25 -1.60
C SER A 77 18.79 -6.20 -0.50
N THR A 78 19.59 -5.12 -0.53
CA THR A 78 19.50 -3.98 0.40
C THR A 78 18.82 -2.76 -0.22
N SER A 79 18.36 -2.84 -1.48
CA SER A 79 17.66 -1.77 -2.18
C SER A 79 16.17 -2.05 -2.24
N VAL A 80 15.37 -1.07 -1.82
CA VAL A 80 13.91 -1.12 -1.84
C VAL A 80 13.37 0.01 -2.70
N GLU A 81 12.11 -0.15 -3.12
CA GLU A 81 11.30 0.90 -3.72
C GLU A 81 10.18 1.25 -2.72
N ASP A 82 9.99 2.53 -2.46
CA ASP A 82 8.87 3.01 -1.66
C ASP A 82 7.67 3.36 -2.53
N SER A 83 6.47 3.22 -1.94
CA SER A 83 5.23 3.69 -2.54
C SER A 83 4.36 4.30 -1.46
N VAL A 84 3.82 5.48 -1.72
CA VAL A 84 2.97 6.22 -0.79
C VAL A 84 1.74 6.72 -1.55
N TYR A 85 0.56 6.50 -0.96
CA TYR A 85 -0.72 6.96 -1.50
C TYR A 85 -1.53 7.59 -0.38
N VAL A 86 -2.19 8.70 -0.69
CA VAL A 86 -3.00 9.49 0.25
C VAL A 86 -4.43 9.51 -0.28
N HIS A 87 -5.40 9.42 0.63
CA HIS A 87 -6.81 9.58 0.28
C HIS A 87 -7.04 10.97 -0.32
N ARG A 88 -7.87 11.07 -1.37
CA ARG A 88 -8.00 12.32 -2.15
C ARG A 88 -8.52 13.53 -1.39
N ASP A 89 -9.27 13.26 -0.34
CA ASP A 89 -9.87 14.29 0.50
C ASP A 89 -8.93 14.77 1.63
N HIS A 90 -7.65 14.36 1.61
CA HIS A 90 -6.63 14.70 2.61
C HIS A 90 -5.37 15.35 2.03
#